data_AF-A0AAV7T8C3-F1
#
_entry.id   AF-A0AAV7T8C3-F1
#
_cell.length_a   1.000
_cell.length_b   1.000
_cell.length_c   1.000
_cell.angle_alpha   90.00
_cell.angle_beta   90.00
_cell.angle_gamma   90.00
#
_symmetry.space_group_name_H-M   'P 1'
#
loop_
_entity.id
_entity.type
_entity.pdbx_description
1 polymer ?
#
loop_
_entity_poly.entity_id
_entity_poly.type
_entity_poly.pdbx_seq_one_letter_code
_entity_poly.pdbx_strand_id
1 'polypeptide(L)'
;MEAEMQQMQQEVNEDTTEVIPSARYLAQLYHKVTKIDWDYSAEPTLIKGIHYGGDIAQPINIDSTKHSKSFICDYLWSLLPTDW
;
A
#
# COMPACT_ATOMS: atom_id res chain seq x y z
N MET A 1 -15.85 -35.19 -9.05
CA MET A 1 -15.15 -35.60 -7.81
C MET A 1 -13.62 -35.47 -7.93
N GLU A 2 -12.90 -36.24 -8.76
CA GLU A 2 -11.43 -36.06 -8.90
C GLU A 2 -11.02 -34.75 -9.60
N ALA A 3 -11.71 -34.37 -10.68
CA ALA A 3 -11.42 -33.11 -11.39
C ALA A 3 -11.74 -31.86 -10.55
N GLU A 4 -12.81 -31.88 -9.77
CA GLU A 4 -13.15 -30.81 -8.82
C GLU A 4 -12.15 -30.71 -7.67
N MET A 5 -11.60 -31.86 -7.22
CA MET A 5 -10.57 -31.90 -6.19
C MET A 5 -9.23 -31.36 -6.70
N GLN A 6 -8.89 -31.62 -7.97
CA GLN A 6 -7.73 -31.05 -8.62
C GLN A 6 -7.87 -29.54 -8.85
N GLN A 7 -9.07 -29.06 -9.24
CA GLN A 7 -9.36 -27.63 -9.34
C GLN A 7 -9.22 -26.91 -8.00
N MET A 8 -9.82 -27.45 -6.93
CA MET A 8 -9.67 -26.88 -5.59
C MET A 8 -8.21 -26.89 -5.11
N GLN A 9 -7.42 -27.92 -5.46
CA GLN A 9 -5.99 -27.94 -5.14
C GLN A 9 -5.19 -26.89 -5.91
N GLN A 10 -5.55 -26.61 -7.16
CA GLN A 10 -4.94 -25.54 -7.95
C GLN A 10 -5.28 -24.16 -7.38
N GLU A 11 -6.56 -23.91 -7.05
CA GLU A 11 -7.00 -22.65 -6.43
C GLU A 11 -6.29 -22.40 -5.09
N VAL A 12 -6.17 -23.42 -4.24
CA VAL A 12 -5.43 -23.32 -2.96
C VAL A 12 -3.94 -23.03 -3.20
N ASN A 13 -3.32 -23.60 -4.23
CA ASN A 13 -1.91 -23.30 -4.52
C ASN A 13 -1.72 -21.87 -5.03
N GLU A 14 -2.54 -21.40 -5.97
CA GLU A 14 -2.47 -20.04 -6.49
C GLU A 14 -2.70 -18.99 -5.37
N ASP A 15 -3.77 -19.15 -4.58
CA ASP A 15 -4.11 -18.21 -3.51
C ASP A 15 -3.12 -18.25 -2.33
N THR A 16 -2.60 -19.43 -1.96
CA THR A 16 -1.85 -19.57 -0.69
C THR A 16 -0.33 -19.61 -0.87
N THR A 17 0.19 -20.04 -2.03
CA THR A 17 1.64 -20.27 -2.22
C THR A 17 2.34 -19.27 -3.13
N GLU A 18 1.63 -18.59 -4.03
CA GLU A 18 2.24 -17.58 -4.93
C GLU A 18 1.78 -16.14 -4.64
N VAL A 19 0.50 -15.94 -4.30
CA VAL A 19 -0.10 -14.60 -4.15
C VAL A 19 0.16 -13.97 -2.76
N ILE A 20 0.07 -14.76 -1.68
CA ILE A 20 0.30 -14.24 -0.31
C ILE A 20 1.74 -13.74 -0.08
N PRO A 21 2.81 -14.44 -0.52
CA PRO A 21 4.18 -13.97 -0.35
C PRO A 21 4.47 -12.70 -1.15
N SER A 22 3.93 -12.60 -2.37
CA SER A 22 4.18 -11.47 -3.28
C SER A 22 3.44 -10.20 -2.83
N ALA A 23 2.18 -10.30 -2.41
CA ALA A 23 1.43 -9.17 -1.86
C ALA A 23 2.08 -8.64 -0.57
N ARG A 24 2.51 -9.54 0.32
CA ARG A 24 3.23 -9.16 1.54
C ARG A 24 4.55 -8.47 1.23
N TYR A 25 5.30 -8.99 0.25
CA TYR A 25 6.54 -8.37 -0.20
C TYR A 25 6.30 -6.96 -0.75
N LEU A 26 5.30 -6.77 -1.62
CA LEU A 26 4.97 -5.45 -2.18
C LEU A 26 4.56 -4.46 -1.10
N ALA A 27 3.69 -4.85 -0.17
CA ALA A 27 3.28 -3.99 0.95
C ALA A 27 4.49 -3.58 1.81
N GLN A 28 5.38 -4.52 2.10
CA GLN A 28 6.64 -4.24 2.82
C GLN A 28 7.56 -3.33 2.03
N LEU A 29 7.68 -3.52 0.71
CA LEU A 29 8.52 -2.70 -0.15
C LEU A 29 8.01 -1.26 -0.21
N TYR A 30 6.70 -1.07 -0.42
CA TYR A 30 6.09 0.26 -0.41
C TYR A 30 6.33 0.96 0.92
N HIS A 31 6.04 0.30 2.05
CA HIS A 31 6.32 0.89 3.37
C HIS A 31 7.81 1.18 3.57
N LYS A 32 8.72 0.29 3.15
CA LYS A 32 10.16 0.52 3.31
C LYS A 32 10.66 1.73 2.54
N VAL A 33 10.15 1.94 1.34
CA VAL A 33 10.53 3.06 0.45
C VAL A 33 9.88 4.35 0.93
N THR A 34 8.57 4.34 1.19
CA THR A 34 7.84 5.57 1.48
C THR A 34 7.84 5.96 2.95
N LYS A 35 8.03 4.99 3.86
CA LYS A 35 7.86 5.18 5.31
C LYS A 35 6.48 5.71 5.69
N ILE A 36 5.46 5.42 4.89
CA ILE A 36 4.08 5.83 5.15
C ILE A 36 3.28 4.63 5.70
N ASP A 37 2.56 4.87 6.80
CA ASP A 37 1.49 4.01 7.28
C ASP A 37 0.13 4.65 7.01
N TRP A 38 -0.77 3.91 6.36
CA TRP A 38 -2.09 4.38 5.98
C TRP A 38 -3.14 4.05 7.03
N ASP A 39 -4.09 4.98 7.23
CA ASP A 39 -5.29 4.77 8.04
C ASP A 39 -6.37 4.10 7.19
N TYR A 40 -6.43 2.77 7.24
CA TYR A 40 -7.42 1.98 6.51
C TYR A 40 -8.85 2.06 7.08
N SER A 41 -9.05 2.78 8.19
CA SER A 41 -10.39 3.04 8.75
C SER A 41 -11.00 4.35 8.27
N ALA A 42 -10.25 5.15 7.50
CA ALA A 42 -10.70 6.42 6.96
C ALA A 42 -11.72 6.25 5.82
N GLU A 43 -12.45 7.32 5.52
CA GLU A 43 -13.35 7.39 4.37
C GLU A 43 -12.59 7.12 3.05
N PRO A 44 -13.19 6.42 2.05
CA PRO A 44 -12.49 6.04 0.82
C PRO A 44 -11.93 7.22 0.01
N THR A 45 -12.54 8.40 0.16
CA THR A 45 -12.09 9.63 -0.51
C THR A 45 -10.94 10.30 0.22
N LEU A 46 -10.62 9.88 1.45
CA LEU A 46 -9.61 10.49 2.29
C LEU A 46 -8.33 9.67 2.28
N ILE A 47 -7.28 10.24 1.71
CA ILE A 47 -5.93 9.69 1.80
C ILE A 47 -5.34 10.14 3.12
N LYS A 48 -5.38 9.25 4.12
CA LYS A 48 -4.98 9.56 5.49
C LYS A 48 -3.92 8.58 5.99
N GLY A 49 -2.89 9.09 6.65
CA GLY A 49 -1.78 8.28 7.14
C GLY A 49 -0.76 9.09 7.92
N ILE A 50 0.38 8.46 8.22
CA ILE A 50 1.51 9.08 8.92
C ILE A 50 2.80 8.73 8.17
N HIS A 51 3.63 9.73 7.88
CA HIS A 51 4.95 9.57 7.29
C HIS A 51 6.05 9.62 8.37
N TYR A 52 6.96 8.64 8.37
CA TYR A 52 8.03 8.47 9.35
C TYR A 52 9.45 8.70 8.80
N GLY A 53 9.59 9.34 7.64
CA GLY A 53 10.89 9.49 6.96
C GLY A 53 11.85 10.54 7.55
N GLY A 54 11.43 11.34 8.53
CA GLY A 54 12.27 12.34 9.20
C GLY A 54 12.21 12.23 10.73
N ASP A 55 12.88 13.14 11.45
CA ASP A 55 12.93 13.13 12.93
C ASP A 55 11.55 13.23 13.59
N ILE A 56 10.61 13.89 12.93
CA ILE A 56 9.25 14.11 13.41
C ILE A 56 8.26 13.49 12.43
N ALA A 57 7.42 12.59 12.94
CA ALA A 57 6.34 11.99 12.17
C ALA A 57 5.37 13.06 11.64
N GLN A 58 5.05 13.00 10.35
CA GLN A 58 4.19 13.99 9.68
C GLN A 58 2.83 13.37 9.34
N PRO A 59 1.70 14.01 9.73
CA PRO A 59 0.38 13.52 9.36
C PRO A 59 0.08 13.79 7.88
N ILE A 60 -0.54 12.82 7.21
CA ILE A 60 -1.09 12.94 5.87
C ILE A 60 -2.61 12.93 6.00
N ASN A 61 -3.27 13.92 5.40
CA ASN A 61 -4.73 14.03 5.39
C ASN A 61 -5.18 14.82 4.15
N ILE A 62 -5.50 14.10 3.06
CA ILE A 62 -5.81 14.70 1.75
C ILE A 62 -7.17 14.20 1.27
N ASP A 63 -8.06 15.13 0.93
CA ASP A 63 -9.32 14.82 0.26
C ASP A 63 -9.07 14.61 -1.25
N SER A 64 -9.07 13.35 -1.68
CA SER A 64 -8.77 12.96 -3.06
C SER A 64 -9.78 13.51 -4.09
N THR A 65 -10.95 13.98 -3.66
CA THR A 65 -11.96 14.59 -4.55
C THR A 65 -11.61 16.03 -4.92
N LYS A 66 -10.73 16.69 -4.16
CA LYS A 66 -10.35 18.09 -4.33
C LYS A 66 -9.02 18.28 -5.05
N HIS A 67 -8.29 17.20 -5.30
CA HIS A 67 -6.95 17.24 -5.88
C HIS A 67 -6.84 16.27 -7.05
N SER A 68 -6.01 16.61 -8.04
CA SER A 68 -5.70 15.69 -9.13
C SER A 68 -4.82 14.54 -8.62
N LYS A 69 -4.88 13.39 -9.31
CA LYS A 69 -4.02 12.24 -8.98
C LYS A 69 -2.53 12.59 -9.04
N SER A 70 -2.12 13.40 -10.04
CA SER A 70 -0.74 13.85 -10.18
C SER A 70 -0.30 14.69 -8.99
N PHE A 71 -1.11 15.67 -8.57
CA PHE A 71 -0.80 16.49 -7.40
C PHE A 71 -0.61 15.64 -6.14
N ILE A 72 -1.49 14.65 -5.92
CA ILE A 72 -1.40 13.75 -4.77
C ILE A 72 -0.09 12.96 -4.83
N CYS A 73 0.25 12.37 -5.99
CA CYS A 73 1.50 11.65 -6.17
C CYS A 73 2.72 12.55 -5.91
N ASP A 74 2.76 13.73 -6.53
CA ASP A 74 3.86 14.69 -6.39
C ASP A 74 4.05 15.11 -4.93
N TYR A 75 2.95 15.39 -4.22
CA TYR A 75 2.99 15.70 -2.80
C TYR A 75 3.55 14.54 -1.97
N LEU A 76 3.06 13.31 -2.17
CA LEU A 76 3.53 12.15 -1.41
C LEU A 76 5.02 11.87 -1.65
N TRP A 77 5.49 12.00 -2.89
CA TRP A 77 6.92 11.85 -3.22
C TRP A 77 7.78 12.98 -2.63
N SER A 78 7.23 14.19 -2.50
CA SER A 78 7.96 15.32 -1.89
C SER A 78 8.26 15.14 -0.40
N LEU A 79 7.58 14.21 0.28
CA LEU A 79 7.83 13.87 1.68
C LEU A 79 9.10 13.03 1.86
N LEU A 80 9.55 12.32 0.82
CA LEU A 80 10.67 11.40 0.93
C LEU A 80 12.00 12.17 0.89
N PRO A 81 12.97 11.82 1.76
CA PRO A 81 14.30 12.41 1.69
C PRO A 81 14.97 12.02 0.36
N THR A 82 15.62 12.99 -0.27
CA THR A 82 16.35 12.81 -1.53
C THR A 82 17.87 12.84 -1.36
N ASP A 83 18.34 13.05 -0.12
CA ASP A 83 19.75 12.98 0.26
C ASP A 83 20.23 11.51 0.29
N TRP A 84 21.49 11.26 -0.11
CA TRP A 84 22.10 9.93 -0.28
C TRP A 84 23.17 9.64 0.77
#